data_AF-U2HAF9-F1
#
_entry.id   AF-U2HAF9-F1
#
_cell.length_a   1.000
_cell.length_b   1.000
_cell.length_c   1.000
_cell.angle_alpha   90.00
_cell.angle_beta   90.00
_cell.angle_gamma   90.00
#
_symmetry.space_group_name_H-M   'P 1'
#
loop_
_entity.id
_entity.type
_entity.pdbx_description
1 polymer ?
#
loop_
_entity_poly.entity_id
_entity_poly.type
_entity_poly.pdbx_seq_one_letter_code
_entity_poly.pdbx_strand_id
1 'polypeptide(L)'
;MIETNTILISENPQSVYTLEMRDGKPFNGYEVTQEKLVGEFPFVNYYENGELTIKYAVDFIAKDQYEAPIEYTLKTTYEAGAVVDGNVYRYSPSRFLLTDLYLKGEKVGLTVDIFAMHYFNRITFRIDNDQLVIRSFDSKDEVKIYKKEGWAVADYYIDGQLVQQSEPMLLRVAEGTANSSSIFYYDSDNLLRQYNMLPNLNRRPCSDHELLSQFYAQFSFEYAGQIEDLLNQIDRYFTTATADSEEPIEAIFEHLAIPYTQETILGYVSFDEADKPHTAVLFRNMEQEKYQQFTTINSPITDRDTVVQLLEVMKQDITLE
;
A
#
# COMPACT_ATOMS: atom_id res chain seq x y z
N MET A 1 -29.85 -7.63 34.49
CA MET A 1 -30.29 -6.96 33.25
C MET A 1 -29.84 -5.52 33.34
N ILE A 2 -29.16 -5.04 32.30
CA ILE A 2 -28.69 -3.65 32.16
C ILE A 2 -29.56 -3.00 31.08
N GLU A 3 -29.90 -1.73 31.24
CA GLU A 3 -30.74 -0.98 30.28
C GLU A 3 -30.04 0.32 29.89
N THR A 4 -30.24 0.78 28.64
CA THR A 4 -29.77 2.07 28.17
C THR A 4 -30.77 2.71 27.20
N ASN A 5 -30.86 4.04 27.25
CA ASN A 5 -31.62 4.89 26.32
C ASN A 5 -30.73 5.99 25.69
N THR A 6 -29.41 5.89 25.84
CA THR A 6 -28.46 6.90 25.37
C THR A 6 -28.01 6.69 23.92
N ILE A 7 -28.46 5.59 23.31
CA ILE A 7 -28.09 5.16 21.96
C ILE A 7 -29.33 5.01 21.08
N LEU A 8 -29.14 5.13 19.77
CA LEU A 8 -30.13 4.86 18.75
C LEU A 8 -29.48 4.00 17.66
N ILE A 9 -29.97 2.78 17.43
CA ILE A 9 -29.50 1.90 16.35
C ILE A 9 -30.44 2.08 15.17
N SER A 10 -29.96 2.68 14.08
CA SER A 10 -30.83 3.12 12.97
C SER A 10 -31.58 1.95 12.31
N GLU A 11 -30.96 0.76 12.22
CA GLU A 11 -31.62 -0.41 11.64
C GLU A 11 -32.60 -1.13 12.58
N ASN A 12 -32.51 -0.89 13.89
CA ASN A 12 -33.43 -1.46 14.87
C ASN A 12 -33.77 -0.47 16.00
N PRO A 13 -34.54 0.59 15.70
CA PRO A 13 -34.82 1.64 16.68
C PRO A 13 -35.64 1.13 17.87
N GLN A 14 -35.15 1.37 19.09
CA GLN A 14 -35.83 1.08 20.34
C GLN A 14 -35.77 2.29 21.28
N SER A 15 -36.78 2.41 22.15
CA SER A 15 -36.78 3.43 23.21
C SER A 15 -35.84 3.09 24.37
N VAL A 16 -35.62 1.79 24.62
CA VAL A 16 -34.71 1.25 25.62
C VAL A 16 -34.09 -0.03 25.07
N TYR A 17 -32.76 -0.12 25.11
CA TYR A 17 -32.00 -1.31 24.76
C TYR A 17 -31.59 -2.03 26.04
N THR A 18 -31.63 -3.37 26.02
CA THR A 18 -31.37 -4.19 27.21
C THR A 18 -30.21 -5.17 26.98
N LEU A 19 -29.55 -5.55 28.06
CA LEU A 19 -28.49 -6.57 28.11
C LEU A 19 -28.70 -7.52 29.29
N GLU A 20 -28.85 -8.80 28.98
CA GLU A 20 -28.76 -9.91 29.91
C GLU A 20 -27.29 -10.26 30.16
N MET A 21 -26.92 -10.38 31.44
CA MET A 21 -25.59 -10.82 31.87
C MET A 21 -25.69 -12.23 32.44
N ARG A 22 -24.74 -13.10 32.10
CA ARG A 22 -24.58 -14.44 32.67
C ARG A 22 -23.16 -14.62 33.17
N ASP A 23 -23.00 -15.01 34.43
CA ASP A 23 -21.69 -15.16 35.09
C ASP A 23 -20.78 -13.92 34.96
N GLY A 24 -21.40 -12.73 35.00
CA GLY A 24 -20.70 -11.45 34.86
C GLY A 24 -20.26 -11.09 33.44
N LYS A 25 -20.68 -11.85 32.42
CA LYS A 25 -20.37 -11.59 31.00
C LYS A 25 -21.64 -11.24 30.21
N PRO A 26 -21.53 -10.45 29.12
CA PRO A 26 -22.62 -10.24 28.18
C PRO A 26 -23.16 -11.58 27.65
N PHE A 27 -24.48 -11.75 27.62
CA PHE A 27 -25.13 -12.97 27.15
C PHE A 27 -26.12 -12.71 26.02
N ASN A 28 -27.12 -11.86 26.24
CA ASN A 28 -28.12 -11.51 25.21
C ASN A 28 -28.42 -10.02 25.24
N GLY A 29 -28.31 -9.34 24.10
CA GLY A 29 -28.67 -7.92 23.98
C GLY A 29 -27.47 -6.99 23.79
N TYR A 30 -27.67 -5.71 24.10
CA TYR A 30 -26.81 -4.60 23.67
C TYR A 30 -25.88 -4.08 24.76
N GLU A 31 -24.58 -4.15 24.53
CA GLU A 31 -23.54 -3.61 25.40
C GLU A 31 -22.94 -2.33 24.80
N VAL A 32 -23.01 -1.21 25.53
CA VAL A 32 -22.22 -0.01 25.21
C VAL A 32 -20.80 -0.23 25.74
N THR A 33 -19.82 -0.29 24.84
CA THR A 33 -18.45 -0.69 25.19
C THR A 33 -17.65 0.46 25.79
N GLN A 34 -16.57 0.11 26.53
CA GLN A 34 -15.55 1.10 26.91
C GLN A 34 -14.58 1.46 25.78
N GLU A 35 -14.45 0.59 24.77
CA GLU A 35 -13.72 0.86 23.55
C GLU A 35 -14.36 2.05 22.81
N LYS A 36 -13.53 2.98 22.32
CA LYS A 36 -14.01 4.21 21.67
C LYS A 36 -13.37 4.42 20.30
N LEU A 37 -14.21 4.74 19.32
CA LEU A 37 -13.82 5.28 18.03
C LEU A 37 -13.46 6.76 18.18
N VAL A 38 -12.33 7.17 17.59
CA VAL A 38 -11.78 8.54 17.66
C VAL A 38 -11.66 9.11 19.07
N GLY A 39 -11.55 8.24 20.08
CA GLY A 39 -11.42 8.60 21.49
C GLY A 39 -12.72 9.08 22.17
N GLU A 40 -13.81 9.20 21.42
CA GLU A 40 -15.05 9.85 21.90
C GLU A 40 -16.23 8.89 21.90
N PHE A 41 -16.45 8.18 20.80
CA PHE A 41 -17.69 7.45 20.56
C PHE A 41 -17.55 5.98 20.94
N PRO A 42 -18.30 5.48 21.94
CA PRO A 42 -18.25 4.06 22.28
C PRO A 42 -18.85 3.22 21.16
N PHE A 43 -18.39 1.98 20.99
CA PHE A 43 -19.11 1.01 20.17
C PHE A 43 -20.32 0.44 20.90
N VAL A 44 -21.25 -0.16 20.15
CA VAL A 44 -22.33 -0.97 20.72
C VAL A 44 -22.21 -2.39 20.20
N ASN A 45 -21.99 -3.34 21.09
CA ASN A 45 -21.96 -4.76 20.76
C ASN A 45 -23.37 -5.36 20.96
N TYR A 46 -23.76 -6.28 20.10
CA TYR A 46 -24.93 -7.12 20.30
C TYR A 46 -24.51 -8.58 20.43
N TYR A 47 -24.99 -9.21 21.51
CA TYR A 47 -24.70 -10.59 21.85
C TYR A 47 -25.93 -11.47 21.69
N GLU A 48 -25.71 -12.68 21.19
CA GLU A 48 -26.69 -13.77 21.17
C GLU A 48 -26.05 -15.03 21.78
N ASN A 49 -26.66 -15.55 22.85
CA ASN A 49 -26.17 -16.69 23.61
C ASN A 49 -24.71 -16.60 24.08
N GLY A 50 -24.24 -15.39 24.36
CA GLY A 50 -22.87 -15.10 24.80
C GLY A 50 -21.87 -14.90 23.65
N GLU A 51 -22.30 -14.99 22.40
CA GLU A 51 -21.47 -14.74 21.22
C GLU A 51 -21.73 -13.36 20.65
N LEU A 52 -20.66 -12.62 20.31
CA LEU A 52 -20.76 -11.36 19.59
C LEU A 52 -21.21 -11.65 18.16
N THR A 53 -22.36 -11.14 17.77
CA THR A 53 -22.90 -11.32 16.42
C THR A 53 -22.91 -10.02 15.62
N ILE A 54 -23.03 -8.86 16.30
CA ILE A 54 -23.02 -7.55 15.64
C ILE A 54 -22.24 -6.54 16.49
N LYS A 55 -21.42 -5.72 15.83
CA LYS A 55 -20.83 -4.50 16.41
C LYS A 55 -21.31 -3.29 15.62
N TYR A 56 -21.80 -2.28 16.32
CA TYR A 56 -22.23 -1.02 15.74
C TYR A 56 -21.23 0.08 16.04
N ALA A 57 -21.03 0.94 15.06
CA ALA A 57 -20.21 2.14 15.15
C ALA A 57 -21.00 3.35 14.65
N VAL A 58 -20.53 4.52 15.04
CA VAL A 58 -21.04 5.79 14.52
C VAL A 58 -20.26 6.17 13.26
N ASP A 59 -20.94 6.72 12.25
CA ASP A 59 -20.27 7.38 11.12
C ASP A 59 -19.73 8.76 11.53
N PHE A 60 -18.60 8.82 12.22
CA PHE A 60 -18.08 10.03 12.86
C PHE A 60 -17.81 11.23 11.93
N ILE A 61 -17.95 11.07 10.61
CA ILE A 61 -17.87 12.17 9.63
C ILE A 61 -19.24 12.82 9.41
N ALA A 62 -20.34 12.11 9.69
CA ALA A 62 -21.68 12.64 9.57
C ALA A 62 -21.94 13.76 10.60
N LYS A 63 -22.62 14.83 10.16
CA LYS A 63 -22.73 16.10 10.90
C LYS A 63 -23.52 16.04 12.22
N ASP A 64 -24.32 15.01 12.45
CA ASP A 64 -25.38 15.04 13.47
C ASP A 64 -25.10 14.13 14.70
N GLN A 65 -23.87 13.60 14.85
CA GLN A 65 -23.59 12.51 15.79
C GLN A 65 -23.30 12.90 17.25
N TYR A 66 -23.34 14.20 17.56
CA TYR A 66 -23.04 14.72 18.89
C TYR A 66 -24.29 15.00 19.73
N GLU A 67 -25.50 14.84 19.17
CA GLU A 67 -26.75 14.96 19.90
C GLU A 67 -27.17 13.62 20.50
N ALA A 68 -27.71 13.65 21.73
CA ALA A 68 -28.26 12.47 22.36
C ALA A 68 -29.73 12.25 21.92
N PRO A 69 -30.15 11.01 21.62
CA PRO A 69 -29.36 9.78 21.65
C PRO A 69 -28.36 9.69 20.49
N ILE A 70 -27.16 9.15 20.76
CA ILE A 70 -26.11 8.98 19.74
C ILE A 70 -26.60 7.96 18.72
N GLU A 71 -26.60 8.33 17.43
CA GLU A 71 -27.06 7.47 16.35
C GLU A 71 -25.93 6.57 15.79
N TYR A 72 -26.20 5.27 15.77
CA TYR A 72 -25.31 4.23 15.27
C TYR A 72 -25.82 3.72 13.92
N THR A 73 -25.09 4.11 12.87
CA THR A 73 -25.45 3.89 11.47
C THR A 73 -24.60 2.82 10.79
N LEU A 74 -23.44 2.48 11.36
CA LEU A 74 -22.50 1.52 10.78
C LEU A 74 -22.56 0.21 11.54
N LYS A 75 -22.53 -0.90 10.79
CA LYS A 75 -22.72 -2.25 11.30
C LYS A 75 -21.59 -3.16 10.81
N THR A 76 -21.17 -4.04 11.70
CA THR A 76 -20.23 -5.13 11.42
C THR A 76 -20.80 -6.42 11.97
N THR A 77 -20.98 -7.40 11.09
CA THR A 77 -21.54 -8.72 11.41
C THR A 77 -20.44 -9.74 11.63
N TYR A 78 -20.65 -10.60 12.63
CA TYR A 78 -19.74 -11.67 13.00
C TYR A 78 -20.45 -13.02 12.92
N GLU A 79 -19.75 -14.04 12.43
CA GLU A 79 -20.15 -15.44 12.51
C GLU A 79 -19.00 -16.26 13.08
N ALA A 80 -19.26 -17.06 14.13
CA ALA A 80 -18.24 -17.84 14.84
C ALA A 80 -17.00 -17.02 15.25
N GLY A 81 -17.19 -15.74 15.59
CA GLY A 81 -16.14 -14.80 15.98
C GLY A 81 -15.33 -14.20 14.82
N ALA A 82 -15.59 -14.57 13.57
CA ALA A 82 -14.98 -13.98 12.39
C ALA A 82 -15.88 -12.88 11.80
N VAL A 83 -15.27 -11.83 11.24
CA VAL A 83 -16.01 -10.75 10.56
C VAL A 83 -16.51 -11.27 9.22
N VAL A 84 -17.80 -11.12 8.96
CA VAL A 84 -18.43 -11.52 7.69
C VAL A 84 -18.75 -10.31 6.82
N ASP A 85 -19.18 -9.21 7.41
CA ASP A 85 -19.59 -8.02 6.66
C ASP A 85 -19.39 -6.76 7.50
N GLY A 86 -18.99 -5.65 6.88
CA GLY A 86 -18.91 -4.34 7.52
C GLY A 86 -17.50 -3.85 7.82
N ASN A 87 -17.40 -2.90 8.74
CA ASN A 87 -16.18 -2.12 8.99
C ASN A 87 -15.46 -2.55 10.28
N VAL A 88 -14.15 -2.74 10.22
CA VAL A 88 -13.32 -3.00 11.41
C VAL A 88 -12.33 -1.87 11.59
N TYR A 89 -12.39 -1.23 12.76
CA TYR A 89 -11.58 -0.06 13.08
C TYR A 89 -10.36 -0.47 13.90
N ARG A 90 -9.20 0.10 13.56
CA ARG A 90 -7.96 -0.06 14.32
C ARG A 90 -7.05 1.14 14.14
N TYR A 91 -6.17 1.37 15.11
CA TYR A 91 -5.15 2.41 15.02
C TYR A 91 -3.81 1.82 14.61
N SER A 92 -3.10 2.51 13.70
CA SER A 92 -1.68 2.24 13.49
C SER A 92 -0.82 2.82 14.63
N PRO A 93 0.46 2.42 14.77
CA PRO A 93 1.39 3.07 15.69
C PRO A 93 1.53 4.59 15.45
N SER A 94 1.46 5.02 14.18
CA SER A 94 1.39 6.44 13.77
C SER A 94 0.04 7.13 14.05
N ARG A 95 -0.91 6.43 14.67
CA ARG A 95 -2.26 6.93 14.97
C ARG A 95 -3.13 7.24 13.76
N PHE A 96 -2.82 6.67 12.59
CA PHE A 96 -3.82 6.61 11.52
C PHE A 96 -4.99 5.75 12.01
N LEU A 97 -6.21 6.22 11.78
CA LEU A 97 -7.38 5.37 11.94
C LEU A 97 -7.56 4.58 10.65
N LEU A 98 -7.37 3.27 10.76
CA LEU A 98 -7.52 2.32 9.68
C LEU A 98 -8.89 1.65 9.82
N THR A 99 -9.65 1.65 8.72
CA THR A 99 -10.94 0.97 8.65
C THR A 99 -10.87 -0.11 7.58
N ASP A 100 -10.81 -1.36 8.00
CA ASP A 100 -10.88 -2.50 7.08
C ASP A 100 -12.34 -2.72 6.67
N LEU A 101 -12.59 -2.87 5.37
CA LEU A 101 -13.92 -3.16 4.83
C LEU A 101 -14.00 -4.64 4.46
N TYR A 102 -14.94 -5.36 5.08
CA TYR A 102 -15.22 -6.75 4.80
C TYR A 102 -16.54 -6.92 4.05
N LEU A 103 -16.55 -7.83 3.09
CA LEU A 103 -17.74 -8.29 2.37
C LEU A 103 -17.66 -9.80 2.22
N LYS A 104 -18.65 -10.53 2.74
CA LYS A 104 -18.71 -12.00 2.70
C LYS A 104 -17.46 -12.71 3.27
N GLY A 105 -16.88 -12.14 4.32
CA GLY A 105 -15.71 -12.69 5.01
C GLY A 105 -14.36 -12.32 4.40
N GLU A 106 -14.36 -11.60 3.27
CA GLU A 106 -13.13 -11.17 2.60
C GLU A 106 -12.90 -9.67 2.80
N LYS A 107 -11.65 -9.29 3.08
CA LYS A 107 -11.25 -7.88 3.14
C LYS A 107 -11.18 -7.33 1.72
N VAL A 108 -12.12 -6.46 1.38
CA VAL A 108 -12.25 -5.84 0.05
C VAL A 108 -11.82 -4.39 0.03
N GLY A 109 -11.43 -3.82 1.16
CA GLY A 109 -10.94 -2.45 1.21
C GLY A 109 -10.29 -2.04 2.51
N LEU A 110 -9.69 -0.86 2.45
CA LEU A 110 -9.06 -0.16 3.55
C LEU A 110 -9.38 1.33 3.40
N THR A 111 -9.79 1.97 4.48
CA THR A 111 -9.83 3.42 4.57
C THR A 111 -8.79 3.89 5.58
N VAL A 112 -8.05 4.93 5.22
CA VAL A 112 -7.02 5.55 6.05
C VAL A 112 -7.45 6.98 6.34
N ASP A 113 -7.74 7.24 7.61
CA ASP A 113 -8.04 8.57 8.13
C ASP A 113 -6.79 9.19 8.74
N ILE A 114 -6.42 10.35 8.22
CA ILE A 114 -5.23 11.12 8.62
C ILE A 114 -5.72 12.39 9.32
N PHE A 115 -5.34 12.52 10.59
CA PHE A 115 -5.67 13.67 11.43
C PHE A 115 -4.40 14.46 11.78
N ALA A 116 -4.39 15.76 11.48
CA ALA A 116 -3.46 16.73 12.06
C ALA A 116 -4.22 17.96 12.55
N MET A 117 -3.57 18.84 13.33
CA MET A 117 -4.25 19.89 14.12
C MET A 117 -5.29 20.73 13.36
N HIS A 118 -5.09 20.94 12.06
CA HIS A 118 -6.03 21.65 11.18
C HIS A 118 -6.24 20.95 9.83
N TYR A 119 -5.95 19.65 9.76
CA TYR A 119 -6.01 18.89 8.53
C TYR A 119 -6.68 17.55 8.79
N PHE A 120 -7.68 17.25 7.97
CA PHE A 120 -8.29 15.94 7.88
C PHE A 120 -8.25 15.52 6.43
N ASN A 121 -7.76 14.32 6.18
CA ASN A 121 -7.93 13.66 4.90
C ASN A 121 -8.27 12.19 5.10
N ARG A 122 -9.04 11.66 4.16
CA ARG A 122 -9.43 10.27 4.12
C ARG A 122 -9.09 9.71 2.75
N ILE A 123 -8.41 8.58 2.75
CA ILE A 123 -8.06 7.84 1.54
C ILE A 123 -8.78 6.51 1.60
N THR A 124 -9.50 6.15 0.55
CA THR A 124 -10.17 4.88 0.45
C THR A 124 -9.56 4.05 -0.66
N PHE A 125 -9.17 2.83 -0.31
CA PHE A 125 -8.68 1.78 -1.18
C PHE A 125 -9.73 0.68 -1.23
N ARG A 126 -10.27 0.36 -2.41
CA ARG A 126 -11.31 -0.66 -2.54
C ARG A 126 -11.09 -1.52 -3.77
N ILE A 127 -11.26 -2.82 -3.61
CA ILE A 127 -11.34 -3.76 -4.73
C ILE A 127 -12.76 -3.71 -5.29
N ASP A 128 -12.87 -3.41 -6.59
CA ASP A 128 -14.13 -3.31 -7.31
C ASP A 128 -13.94 -3.87 -8.73
N ASN A 129 -14.64 -4.97 -9.04
CA ASN A 129 -14.52 -5.69 -10.33
C ASN A 129 -13.06 -6.00 -10.74
N ASP A 130 -12.29 -6.64 -9.85
CA ASP A 130 -10.87 -6.97 -10.05
C ASP A 130 -9.96 -5.75 -10.30
N GLN A 131 -10.34 -4.58 -9.80
CA GLN A 131 -9.55 -3.36 -9.83
C GLN A 131 -9.39 -2.79 -8.44
N LEU A 132 -8.21 -2.28 -8.13
CA LEU A 132 -8.00 -1.48 -6.92
C LEU A 132 -8.32 -0.02 -7.26
N VAL A 133 -9.38 0.49 -6.65
CA VAL A 133 -9.84 1.87 -6.79
C VAL A 133 -9.39 2.67 -5.58
N ILE A 134 -8.67 3.75 -5.83
CA ILE A 134 -8.15 4.68 -4.83
C ILE A 134 -8.88 6.02 -4.98
N ARG A 135 -9.43 6.52 -3.88
CA ARG A 135 -10.14 7.80 -3.81
C ARG A 135 -9.65 8.63 -2.65
N SER A 136 -9.59 9.94 -2.86
CA SER A 136 -9.45 10.92 -1.79
C SER A 136 -10.83 11.44 -1.39
N PHE A 137 -10.99 11.84 -0.12
CA PHE A 137 -12.27 12.35 0.39
C PHE A 137 -12.57 13.78 -0.06
N ASP A 138 -11.54 14.58 -0.32
CA ASP A 138 -11.62 15.99 -0.70
C ASP A 138 -11.78 16.20 -2.22
N SER A 139 -11.79 15.13 -3.01
CA SER A 139 -11.92 15.20 -4.46
C SER A 139 -12.84 14.10 -5.00
N LYS A 140 -13.24 14.26 -6.27
CA LYS A 140 -13.92 13.19 -7.03
C LYS A 140 -12.96 12.42 -7.94
N ASP A 141 -11.67 12.67 -7.77
CA ASP A 141 -10.64 12.06 -8.60
C ASP A 141 -10.43 10.62 -8.13
N GLU A 142 -10.06 9.75 -9.07
CA GLU A 142 -9.87 8.33 -8.80
C GLU A 142 -8.62 7.82 -9.50
N VAL A 143 -7.89 6.94 -8.84
CA VAL A 143 -6.89 6.08 -9.48
C VAL A 143 -7.43 4.68 -9.51
N LYS A 144 -7.46 4.05 -10.69
CA LYS A 144 -7.89 2.66 -10.87
C LYS A 144 -6.71 1.82 -11.33
N ILE A 145 -6.33 0.84 -10.54
CA ILE A 145 -5.23 -0.07 -10.83
C ILE A 145 -5.81 -1.43 -11.21
N TYR A 146 -5.35 -1.98 -12.32
CA TYR A 146 -5.81 -3.26 -12.85
C TYR A 146 -4.70 -3.99 -13.59
N LYS A 147 -4.93 -5.28 -13.86
CA LYS A 147 -4.00 -6.11 -14.63
C LYS A 147 -4.29 -6.01 -16.12
N LYS A 148 -3.26 -5.80 -16.92
CA LYS A 148 -3.33 -5.81 -18.39
C LYS A 148 -2.08 -6.51 -18.94
N GLU A 149 -2.26 -7.63 -19.63
CA GLU A 149 -1.18 -8.33 -20.35
C GLU A 149 0.06 -8.66 -19.48
N GLY A 150 -0.16 -9.03 -18.20
CA GLY A 150 0.93 -9.34 -17.26
C GLY A 150 1.55 -8.12 -16.56
N TRP A 151 0.96 -6.93 -16.75
CA TRP A 151 1.36 -5.70 -16.08
C TRP A 151 0.29 -5.24 -15.09
N ALA A 152 0.71 -4.62 -13.99
CA ALA A 152 -0.15 -3.73 -13.23
C ALA A 152 -0.08 -2.33 -13.84
N VAL A 153 -1.23 -1.79 -14.22
CA VAL A 153 -1.38 -0.48 -14.85
C VAL A 153 -2.38 0.35 -14.08
N ALA A 154 -2.24 1.67 -14.13
CA ALA A 154 -3.12 2.62 -13.47
C ALA A 154 -3.76 3.58 -14.49
N ASP A 155 -5.06 3.82 -14.33
CA ASP A 155 -5.79 4.87 -15.03
C ASP A 155 -6.16 5.95 -14.01
N TYR A 156 -6.04 7.22 -14.41
CA TYR A 156 -6.43 8.36 -13.59
C TYR A 156 -7.70 9.00 -14.14
N TYR A 157 -8.65 9.26 -13.24
CA TYR A 157 -9.95 9.83 -13.54
C TYR A 157 -10.16 11.15 -12.80
N ILE A 158 -10.71 12.15 -13.47
CA ILE A 158 -11.18 13.41 -12.89
C ILE A 158 -12.68 13.51 -13.14
N ASP A 159 -13.48 13.63 -12.08
CA ASP A 159 -14.96 13.66 -12.13
C ASP A 159 -15.54 12.54 -13.03
N GLY A 160 -14.98 11.33 -12.91
CA GLY A 160 -15.39 10.14 -13.67
C GLY A 160 -14.88 10.06 -15.12
N GLN A 161 -14.13 11.04 -15.61
CA GLN A 161 -13.54 11.02 -16.96
C GLN A 161 -12.08 10.54 -16.91
N LEU A 162 -11.74 9.56 -17.75
CA LEU A 162 -10.35 9.12 -17.93
C LEU A 162 -9.53 10.26 -18.53
N VAL A 163 -8.51 10.72 -17.80
CA VAL A 163 -7.61 11.79 -18.25
C VAL A 163 -6.23 11.30 -18.61
N GLN A 164 -5.76 10.21 -17.98
CA GLN A 164 -4.44 9.66 -18.26
C GLN A 164 -4.35 8.17 -17.94
N GLN A 165 -3.47 7.47 -18.65
CA GLN A 165 -3.07 6.10 -18.37
C GLN A 165 -1.58 6.08 -18.02
N SER A 166 -1.21 5.24 -17.06
CA SER A 166 0.15 5.20 -16.55
C SER A 166 1.10 4.59 -17.56
N GLU A 167 2.24 5.23 -17.72
CA GLU A 167 3.37 4.69 -18.44
C GLU A 167 4.37 4.09 -17.45
N PRO A 168 5.10 3.02 -17.82
CA PRO A 168 6.15 2.49 -16.96
C PRO A 168 7.17 3.55 -16.60
N MET A 169 7.60 3.57 -15.33
CA MET A 169 8.69 4.43 -14.88
C MET A 169 10.03 4.02 -15.50
N LEU A 170 10.21 2.71 -15.67
CA LEU A 170 11.42 2.08 -16.21
C LEU A 170 11.03 1.23 -17.42
N LEU A 171 11.75 1.41 -18.52
CA LEU A 171 11.60 0.61 -19.73
C LEU A 171 12.66 -0.50 -19.76
N ARG A 172 12.25 -1.74 -20.02
CA ARG A 172 13.19 -2.84 -20.30
C ARG A 172 13.81 -2.62 -21.68
N VAL A 173 15.14 -2.59 -21.73
CA VAL A 173 15.89 -2.35 -22.97
C VAL A 173 16.98 -3.40 -23.16
N ALA A 174 17.53 -3.48 -24.37
CA ALA A 174 18.73 -4.28 -24.59
C ALA A 174 19.92 -3.66 -23.84
N GLU A 175 20.87 -4.50 -23.43
CA GLU A 175 22.14 -4.00 -22.89
C GLU A 175 22.82 -3.07 -23.91
N GLY A 176 23.42 -1.99 -23.42
CA GLY A 176 24.16 -1.06 -24.27
C GLY A 176 23.30 0.01 -24.91
N THR A 177 21.98 -0.01 -24.73
CA THR A 177 21.08 1.03 -25.25
C THR A 177 21.51 2.41 -24.72
N ALA A 178 21.50 3.43 -25.57
CA ALA A 178 21.85 4.79 -25.21
C ALA A 178 21.09 5.28 -23.97
N ASN A 179 21.81 5.97 -23.08
CA ASN A 179 21.28 6.55 -21.83
C ASN A 179 20.65 5.53 -20.86
N SER A 180 20.93 4.25 -21.04
CA SER A 180 20.42 3.18 -20.17
C SER A 180 21.43 2.76 -19.09
N SER A 181 20.98 1.91 -18.18
CA SER A 181 21.82 1.26 -17.19
C SER A 181 21.60 -0.24 -17.17
N SER A 182 22.69 -0.98 -16.98
CA SER A 182 22.68 -2.40 -16.61
C SER A 182 22.95 -2.51 -15.11
N ILE A 183 21.97 -3.02 -14.38
CA ILE A 183 22.09 -3.33 -12.95
C ILE A 183 22.42 -4.80 -12.78
N PHE A 184 23.39 -5.09 -11.92
CA PHE A 184 23.81 -6.44 -11.56
C PHE A 184 23.44 -6.71 -10.11
N TYR A 185 22.75 -7.82 -9.85
CA TYR A 185 22.20 -8.13 -8.53
C TYR A 185 22.08 -9.65 -8.32
N TYR A 186 22.00 -10.08 -7.06
CA TYR A 186 21.69 -11.46 -6.70
C TYR A 186 20.18 -11.64 -6.52
N ASP A 187 19.61 -12.65 -7.17
CA ASP A 187 18.22 -13.04 -6.91
C ASP A 187 18.10 -13.82 -5.58
N SER A 188 16.88 -14.27 -5.26
CA SER A 188 16.59 -15.03 -4.03
C SER A 188 17.33 -16.36 -3.94
N ASP A 189 17.79 -16.90 -5.08
CA ASP A 189 18.56 -18.15 -5.16
C ASP A 189 20.07 -17.88 -5.12
N ASN A 190 20.48 -16.64 -4.83
CA ASN A 190 21.86 -16.14 -4.88
C ASN A 190 22.51 -16.28 -6.27
N LEU A 191 21.69 -16.24 -7.33
CA LEU A 191 22.20 -16.25 -8.71
C LEU A 191 22.40 -14.82 -9.18
N LEU A 192 23.55 -14.56 -9.84
CA LEU A 192 23.83 -13.26 -10.40
C LEU A 192 22.94 -13.02 -11.63
N ARG A 193 22.17 -11.94 -11.58
CA ARG A 193 21.25 -11.51 -12.64
C ARG A 193 21.61 -10.11 -13.13
N GLN A 194 21.09 -9.81 -14.32
CA GLN A 194 21.21 -8.51 -14.96
C GLN A 194 19.83 -7.95 -15.30
N TYR A 195 19.63 -6.67 -14.96
CA TYR A 195 18.43 -5.91 -15.28
C TYR A 195 18.81 -4.65 -16.05
N ASN A 196 18.44 -4.62 -17.33
CA ASN A 196 18.71 -3.50 -18.23
C ASN A 196 17.51 -2.58 -18.27
N MET A 197 17.73 -1.30 -17.95
CA MET A 197 16.65 -0.32 -17.84
C MET A 197 16.99 1.03 -18.44
N LEU A 198 15.96 1.72 -18.91
CA LEU A 198 16.00 3.11 -19.31
C LEU A 198 14.89 3.87 -18.55
N PRO A 199 15.20 4.98 -17.85
CA PRO A 199 14.17 5.84 -17.26
C PRO A 199 13.23 6.38 -18.34
N ASN A 200 11.92 6.26 -18.13
CA ASN A 200 10.94 6.82 -19.05
C ASN A 200 10.75 8.32 -18.81
N LEU A 201 11.56 9.14 -19.49
CA LEU A 201 11.51 10.60 -19.38
C LEU A 201 10.28 11.22 -20.05
N ASN A 202 9.50 10.47 -20.83
CA ASN A 202 8.28 10.97 -21.47
C ASN A 202 7.07 10.99 -20.53
N ARG A 203 7.22 10.38 -19.35
CA ARG A 203 6.18 10.28 -18.36
C ARG A 203 5.74 11.66 -17.88
N ARG A 204 4.43 11.91 -17.93
CA ARG A 204 3.84 13.18 -17.50
C ARG A 204 3.26 13.07 -16.09
N PRO A 205 3.40 14.11 -15.25
CA PRO A 205 2.65 14.18 -14.01
C PRO A 205 1.15 14.17 -14.32
N CYS A 206 0.38 13.49 -13.48
CA CYS A 206 -0.99 13.14 -13.81
C CYS A 206 -2.03 14.20 -13.44
N SER A 207 -1.80 14.87 -12.33
CA SER A 207 -2.73 15.79 -11.69
C SER A 207 -1.99 16.57 -10.61
N ASP A 208 -2.51 17.73 -10.25
CA ASP A 208 -2.04 18.53 -9.10
C ASP A 208 -2.55 17.95 -7.76
N HIS A 209 -3.39 16.91 -7.79
CA HIS A 209 -3.81 16.21 -6.57
C HIS A 209 -2.63 15.47 -5.94
N GLU A 210 -2.04 16.09 -4.92
CA GLU A 210 -0.80 15.65 -4.26
C GLU A 210 -0.78 14.14 -3.98
N LEU A 211 -1.74 13.66 -3.20
CA LEU A 211 -1.76 12.26 -2.77
C LEU A 211 -2.09 11.24 -3.88
N LEU A 212 -3.16 11.43 -4.64
CA LEU A 212 -3.55 10.46 -5.69
C LEU A 212 -2.48 10.37 -6.79
N SER A 213 -1.79 11.48 -7.06
CA SER A 213 -0.69 11.50 -8.02
C SER A 213 0.48 10.61 -7.57
N GLN A 214 0.76 10.51 -6.26
CA GLN A 214 1.82 9.63 -5.72
C GLN A 214 1.50 8.14 -5.91
N PHE A 215 0.24 7.73 -5.70
CA PHE A 215 -0.16 6.34 -5.97
C PHE A 215 -0.11 6.03 -7.47
N TYR A 216 -0.65 6.91 -8.31
CA TYR A 216 -0.57 6.76 -9.75
C TYR A 216 0.89 6.71 -10.25
N ALA A 217 1.77 7.52 -9.65
CA ALA A 217 3.18 7.61 -9.99
C ALA A 217 3.98 6.31 -9.76
N GLN A 218 3.42 5.30 -9.09
CA GLN A 218 4.11 4.03 -8.88
C GLN A 218 3.88 2.99 -10.00
N PHE A 219 2.94 3.22 -10.91
CA PHE A 219 2.61 2.30 -12.02
C PHE A 219 3.09 2.87 -13.37
N SER A 220 3.40 2.07 -14.40
CA SER A 220 3.13 0.63 -14.58
C SER A 220 4.37 -0.24 -14.37
N PHE A 221 4.18 -1.50 -13.96
CA PHE A 221 5.25 -2.49 -13.86
C PHE A 221 4.76 -3.92 -14.17
N GLU A 222 5.69 -4.81 -14.56
CA GLU A 222 5.41 -6.23 -14.76
C GLU A 222 4.95 -6.85 -13.44
N TYR A 223 3.79 -7.51 -13.44
CA TYR A 223 3.17 -7.98 -12.21
C TYR A 223 2.41 -9.29 -12.38
N ALA A 224 2.95 -10.35 -11.77
CA ALA A 224 2.36 -11.69 -11.77
C ALA A 224 1.34 -11.91 -10.63
N GLY A 225 1.39 -11.09 -9.57
CA GLY A 225 0.51 -11.21 -8.40
C GLY A 225 -0.95 -10.84 -8.66
N GLN A 226 -1.79 -10.87 -7.63
CA GLN A 226 -3.21 -10.51 -7.72
C GLN A 226 -3.44 -9.06 -7.25
N ILE A 227 -4.58 -8.46 -7.60
CA ILE A 227 -4.87 -7.07 -7.21
C ILE A 227 -5.03 -6.93 -5.69
N GLU A 228 -5.52 -7.99 -5.04
CA GLU A 228 -5.62 -8.14 -3.60
C GLU A 228 -4.25 -7.98 -2.91
N ASP A 229 -3.18 -8.48 -3.53
CA ASP A 229 -1.83 -8.37 -3.00
C ASP A 229 -1.39 -6.90 -2.96
N LEU A 230 -1.82 -6.07 -3.91
CA LEU A 230 -1.54 -4.62 -3.90
C LEU A 230 -2.25 -3.93 -2.72
N LEU A 231 -3.52 -4.28 -2.46
CA LEU A 231 -4.24 -3.81 -1.28
C LEU A 231 -3.52 -4.24 0.01
N ASN A 232 -3.02 -5.47 0.07
CA ASN A 232 -2.28 -5.98 1.22
C ASN A 232 -0.95 -5.25 1.45
N GLN A 233 -0.27 -4.79 0.40
CA GLN A 233 0.94 -3.96 0.54
C GLN A 233 0.63 -2.57 1.09
N ILE A 234 -0.44 -1.93 0.60
CA ILE A 234 -0.91 -0.65 1.14
C ILE A 234 -1.29 -0.80 2.61
N ASP A 235 -2.03 -1.86 2.93
CA ASP A 235 -2.43 -2.16 4.29
C ASP A 235 -1.23 -2.35 5.21
N ARG A 236 -0.25 -3.15 4.78
CA ARG A 236 0.98 -3.36 5.53
C ARG A 236 1.69 -2.03 5.80
N TYR A 237 1.89 -1.21 4.77
CA TYR A 237 2.54 0.10 4.88
C TYR A 237 1.88 0.96 5.98
N PHE A 238 0.57 1.17 5.90
CA PHE A 238 -0.13 2.02 6.90
C PHE A 238 -0.23 1.38 8.29
N THR A 239 -0.26 0.04 8.35
CA THR A 239 -0.29 -0.70 9.62
C THR A 239 1.03 -0.61 10.37
N THR A 240 2.16 -0.66 9.64
CA THR A 240 3.50 -0.64 10.22
C THR A 240 4.11 0.75 10.31
N ALA A 241 3.47 1.77 9.71
CA ALA A 241 3.92 3.15 9.80
C ALA A 241 4.10 3.57 11.27
N THR A 242 5.26 4.18 11.56
CA THR A 242 5.59 4.76 12.87
C THR A 242 5.87 6.25 12.71
N ALA A 243 5.86 7.01 13.80
CA ALA A 243 6.18 8.44 13.74
C ALA A 243 7.61 8.70 13.20
N ASP A 244 8.48 7.70 13.29
CA ASP A 244 9.87 7.73 12.85
C ASP A 244 10.07 7.04 11.48
N SER A 245 9.02 6.49 10.85
CA SER A 245 9.17 5.85 9.55
C SER A 245 9.39 6.91 8.47
N GLU A 246 10.61 6.95 7.93
CA GLU A 246 11.00 7.83 6.83
C GLU A 246 10.56 7.31 5.44
N GLU A 247 9.96 6.11 5.36
CA GLU A 247 9.58 5.52 4.08
C GLU A 247 8.42 6.28 3.43
N PRO A 248 8.65 6.89 2.26
CA PRO A 248 7.64 7.69 1.59
C PRO A 248 6.56 6.80 0.94
N ILE A 249 5.37 7.34 0.66
CA ILE A 249 4.26 6.61 0.01
C ILE A 249 4.70 6.02 -1.34
N GLU A 250 5.62 6.69 -2.02
CA GLU A 250 6.23 6.29 -3.28
C GLU A 250 7.01 4.96 -3.20
N ALA A 251 7.35 4.49 -2.00
CA ALA A 251 8.07 3.24 -1.79
C ALA A 251 7.16 2.00 -1.65
N ILE A 252 5.83 2.17 -1.51
CA ILE A 252 4.89 1.06 -1.24
C ILE A 252 5.07 -0.09 -2.25
N PHE A 253 5.23 0.25 -3.53
CA PHE A 253 5.33 -0.74 -4.62
C PHE A 253 6.73 -0.82 -5.25
N GLU A 254 7.73 -0.13 -4.71
CA GLU A 254 9.07 -0.07 -5.34
C GLU A 254 9.66 -1.48 -5.54
N HIS A 255 9.59 -2.32 -4.50
CA HIS A 255 10.08 -3.70 -4.54
C HIS A 255 9.34 -4.63 -5.53
N LEU A 256 8.16 -4.22 -6.03
CA LEU A 256 7.44 -4.93 -7.09
C LEU A 256 7.84 -4.44 -8.48
N ALA A 257 8.27 -3.18 -8.59
CA ALA A 257 8.64 -2.55 -9.86
C ALA A 257 10.09 -2.87 -10.27
N ILE A 258 10.97 -3.13 -9.30
CA ILE A 258 12.38 -3.49 -9.55
C ILE A 258 12.74 -4.82 -8.87
N PRO A 259 13.53 -5.70 -9.52
CA PRO A 259 13.80 -7.05 -9.00
C PRO A 259 14.97 -7.11 -8.00
N TYR A 260 15.42 -5.97 -7.47
CA TYR A 260 16.60 -5.88 -6.60
C TYR A 260 16.39 -4.88 -5.47
N THR A 261 17.19 -5.01 -4.42
CA THR A 261 17.24 -4.10 -3.26
C THR A 261 18.67 -3.59 -3.05
N GLN A 262 18.87 -2.64 -2.14
CA GLN A 262 20.21 -2.25 -1.69
C GLN A 262 21.02 -3.44 -1.14
N GLU A 263 20.33 -4.47 -0.66
CA GLU A 263 20.95 -5.65 -0.09
C GLU A 263 21.38 -6.68 -1.15
N THR A 264 20.76 -6.65 -2.32
CA THR A 264 21.04 -7.63 -3.38
C THR A 264 21.85 -7.07 -4.53
N ILE A 265 21.90 -5.73 -4.67
CA ILE A 265 22.64 -5.07 -5.74
C ILE A 265 24.17 -5.21 -5.57
N LEU A 266 24.83 -5.64 -6.64
CA LEU A 266 26.29 -5.69 -6.74
C LEU A 266 26.84 -4.35 -7.25
N GLY A 267 26.23 -3.81 -8.30
CA GLY A 267 26.69 -2.61 -8.98
C GLY A 267 25.87 -2.32 -10.23
N TYR A 268 26.25 -1.24 -10.92
CA TYR A 268 25.68 -0.90 -12.21
C TYR A 268 26.72 -0.34 -13.18
N VAL A 269 26.39 -0.42 -14.46
CA VAL A 269 27.09 0.26 -15.56
C VAL A 269 26.07 1.08 -16.34
N SER A 270 26.36 2.37 -16.55
CA SER A 270 25.55 3.28 -17.36
C SER A 270 26.20 3.52 -18.73
N PHE A 271 25.36 3.65 -19.75
CA PHE A 271 25.74 3.87 -21.13
C PHE A 271 25.45 5.30 -21.55
N ASP A 272 26.36 5.90 -22.32
CA ASP A 272 26.19 7.25 -22.87
C ASP A 272 25.25 7.29 -24.07
N GLU A 273 25.07 8.49 -24.65
CA GLU A 273 24.26 8.70 -25.87
C GLU A 273 24.78 7.95 -27.10
N ALA A 274 26.03 7.45 -27.07
CA ALA A 274 26.69 6.72 -28.16
C ALA A 274 26.77 5.21 -27.90
N ASP A 275 25.92 4.69 -27.01
CA ASP A 275 25.82 3.28 -26.62
C ASP A 275 27.11 2.74 -25.97
N LYS A 276 27.96 3.61 -25.38
CA LYS A 276 29.23 3.20 -24.78
C LYS A 276 29.15 3.17 -23.25
N PRO A 277 29.73 2.15 -22.59
CA PRO A 277 29.91 2.17 -21.15
C PRO A 277 30.68 3.42 -20.73
N HIS A 278 30.09 4.22 -19.84
CA HIS A 278 30.63 5.53 -19.47
C HIS A 278 30.87 5.67 -17.96
N THR A 279 29.98 5.12 -17.15
CA THR A 279 30.11 5.18 -15.69
C THR A 279 29.75 3.85 -15.09
N ALA A 280 30.50 3.42 -14.08
CA ALA A 280 30.13 2.27 -13.28
C ALA A 280 30.25 2.56 -11.80
N VAL A 281 29.44 1.87 -11.00
CA VAL A 281 29.58 1.85 -9.55
C VAL A 281 29.51 0.40 -9.09
N LEU A 282 30.49 0.00 -8.29
CA LEU A 282 30.46 -1.25 -7.54
C LEU A 282 30.05 -0.92 -6.11
N PHE A 283 28.93 -1.46 -5.64
CA PHE A 283 28.46 -1.26 -4.26
C PHE A 283 29.06 -2.27 -3.30
N ARG A 284 29.40 -3.46 -3.80
CA ARG A 284 29.94 -4.57 -3.01
C ARG A 284 31.13 -5.17 -3.69
N ASN A 285 32.22 -5.32 -2.95
CA ASN A 285 33.34 -6.13 -3.39
C ASN A 285 33.06 -7.57 -2.98
N MET A 286 32.96 -8.46 -3.96
CA MET A 286 32.92 -9.89 -3.71
C MET A 286 34.29 -10.33 -3.20
N GLU A 287 34.38 -11.25 -2.25
CA GLU A 287 35.66 -11.90 -1.86
C GLU A 287 36.21 -12.83 -2.97
N GLN A 288 36.16 -12.38 -4.21
CA GLN A 288 36.64 -13.06 -5.39
C GLN A 288 37.76 -12.21 -6.02
N GLU A 289 38.91 -12.83 -6.26
CA GLU A 289 40.16 -12.17 -6.72
C GLU A 289 39.97 -11.23 -7.92
N LYS A 290 39.01 -11.52 -8.79
CA LYS A 290 38.72 -10.71 -9.98
C LYS A 290 38.04 -9.36 -9.69
N TYR A 291 37.30 -9.22 -8.59
CA TYR A 291 36.68 -7.94 -8.20
C TYR A 291 37.62 -7.06 -7.37
N GLN A 292 38.64 -7.65 -6.73
CA GLN A 292 39.66 -6.93 -5.97
C GLN A 292 40.49 -5.95 -6.82
N GLN A 293 40.48 -6.13 -8.15
CA GLN A 293 41.15 -5.22 -9.09
C GLN A 293 40.45 -3.85 -9.17
N PHE A 294 39.20 -3.74 -8.73
CA PHE A 294 38.44 -2.49 -8.69
C PHE A 294 38.44 -1.95 -7.25
N THR A 295 39.14 -0.82 -7.05
CA THR A 295 39.40 -0.27 -5.71
C THR A 295 38.37 0.75 -5.23
N THR A 296 37.51 1.22 -6.12
CA THR A 296 36.47 2.23 -5.83
C THR A 296 35.12 1.56 -5.59
N ILE A 297 34.81 1.31 -4.32
CA ILE A 297 33.48 0.88 -3.88
C ILE A 297 32.67 2.15 -3.55
N ASN A 298 31.39 2.15 -3.90
CA ASN A 298 30.46 3.27 -3.66
C ASN A 298 30.93 4.61 -4.26
N SER A 299 31.82 4.56 -5.27
CA SER A 299 32.38 5.73 -5.95
C SER A 299 32.33 5.52 -7.46
N PRO A 300 31.94 6.55 -8.24
CA PRO A 300 31.89 6.43 -9.70
C PRO A 300 33.26 6.11 -10.31
N ILE A 301 33.30 5.07 -11.15
CA ILE A 301 34.39 4.76 -12.07
C ILE A 301 34.03 5.38 -13.41
N THR A 302 34.87 6.28 -13.91
CA THR A 302 34.65 7.02 -15.17
C THR A 302 35.76 6.77 -16.21
N ASP A 303 36.84 6.08 -15.82
CA ASP A 303 37.84 5.61 -16.77
C ASP A 303 37.23 4.51 -17.64
N ARG A 304 37.16 4.76 -18.94
CA ARG A 304 36.39 3.92 -19.87
C ARG A 304 36.91 2.49 -19.97
N ASP A 305 38.23 2.31 -20.00
CA ASP A 305 38.84 0.98 -20.08
C ASP A 305 38.52 0.17 -18.81
N THR A 306 38.60 0.82 -17.65
CA THR A 306 38.22 0.22 -16.36
C THR A 306 36.71 -0.11 -16.31
N VAL A 307 35.85 0.77 -16.81
CA VAL A 307 34.39 0.51 -16.88
C VAL A 307 34.07 -0.69 -17.77
N VAL A 308 34.71 -0.79 -18.93
CA VAL A 308 34.55 -1.93 -19.84
C VAL A 308 35.03 -3.23 -19.18
N GLN A 309 36.18 -3.20 -18.53
CA GLN A 309 36.72 -4.36 -17.81
C GLN A 309 35.77 -4.82 -16.69
N LEU A 310 35.18 -3.89 -15.93
CA LEU A 310 34.21 -4.23 -14.89
C LEU A 310 32.94 -4.88 -15.46
N LEU A 311 32.41 -4.34 -16.56
CA LEU A 311 31.26 -4.91 -17.24
C LEU A 311 31.53 -6.36 -17.70
N GLU A 312 32.72 -6.62 -18.25
CA GLU A 312 33.13 -7.97 -18.65
C GLU A 312 33.23 -8.92 -17.46
N VAL A 313 33.81 -8.48 -16.35
CA VAL A 313 33.93 -9.28 -15.12
C VAL A 313 32.55 -9.65 -14.57
N MET A 314 31.62 -8.68 -14.49
CA MET A 314 30.25 -8.91 -14.03
C MET A 314 29.49 -9.91 -14.93
N LYS A 315 29.72 -9.87 -16.25
CA LYS A 315 29.09 -10.78 -17.20
C LYS A 315 29.58 -12.22 -17.09
N GLN A 316 30.87 -12.42 -16.86
CA GLN A 316 31.45 -13.77 -16.78
C GLN A 316 30.77 -14.62 -15.69
N ASP A 317 30.36 -13.99 -14.58
CA ASP A 317 29.64 -14.68 -13.50
C ASP A 317 28.19 -15.03 -13.83
N ILE A 318 27.56 -14.30 -14.76
CA ILE A 318 26.21 -14.64 -15.22
C ILE A 318 26.25 -15.90 -16.11
N THR A 319 27.33 -16.08 -16.87
CA THR A 319 27.44 -17.12 -17.92
C THR A 319 28.09 -18.44 -17.46
N LEU A 320 28.43 -18.59 -16.18
CA LEU A 320 29.10 -19.80 -15.65
C LEU A 320 28.14 -20.95 -15.25
N GLU A 321 26.92 -20.93 -15.78
CA GLU A 321 25.95 -22.04 -15.76
C GLU A 321 25.61 -22.51 -17.19
#